data_AF-A0A0R2AL16-F1
#
_entry.id   AF-A0A0R2AL16-F1
#
_cell.length_a   1.000
_cell.length_b   1.000
_cell.length_c   1.000
_cell.angle_alpha   90.00
_cell.angle_beta   90.00
_cell.angle_gamma   90.00
#
_symmetry.space_group_name_H-M   'P 1'
#
loop_
_entity.id
_entity.type
_entity.pdbx_description
1 polymer ?
#
loop_
_entity_poly.entity_id
_entity_poly.type
_entity_poly.pdbx_seq_one_letter_code
_entity_poly.pdbx_strand_id
1 'polypeptide(L)' 'MYFDFGNSRQKDVKETLATVYNALEEKGYNPINQIVGYLLSGDPAYIPRLNDARNLIRKYERDEIIEELVRSYLDKEEK' A
#
# COMPACT_ATOMS: atom_id res chain seq x y z
N MET A 1 6.06 -26.02 13.12
CA MET A 1 5.49 -24.66 13.24
C MET A 1 5.00 -24.26 11.87
N TYR A 2 3.69 -24.12 11.67
CA TYR A 2 3.15 -23.45 10.49
C TYR A 2 3.41 -21.95 10.69
N PHE A 3 4.40 -21.41 9.97
CA PHE A 3 4.58 -19.96 9.90
C PHE A 3 3.50 -19.44 8.95
N ASP A 4 2.60 -18.63 9.47
CA ASP A 4 1.48 -18.03 8.73
C ASP A 4 2.01 -16.87 7.88
N PHE A 5 2.77 -17.21 6.83
CA PHE A 5 3.41 -16.24 5.93
C PHE A 5 2.40 -15.34 5.21
N GLY A 6 1.16 -15.81 5.05
CA GLY A 6 0.07 -15.04 4.46
C GLY A 6 -0.29 -13.85 5.34
N ASN A 7 -0.62 -14.10 6.61
CA ASN A 7 -1.05 -13.05 7.55
C ASN A 7 0.01 -11.97 7.82
N SER A 8 1.30 -12.35 7.85
CA SER A 8 2.38 -11.36 8.02
C SER A 8 2.45 -10.42 6.82
N ARG A 9 2.45 -10.97 5.60
CA ARG A 9 2.58 -10.19 4.35
C ARG A 9 1.43 -9.22 4.16
N GLN A 10 0.21 -9.60 4.56
CA GLN A 10 -0.97 -8.72 4.56
C GLN A 10 -0.79 -7.51 5.49
N LYS A 11 -0.32 -7.76 6.73
CA LYS A 11 -0.01 -6.68 7.68
C LYS A 11 1.07 -5.75 7.13
N ASP A 12 2.11 -6.31 6.52
CA ASP A 12 3.22 -5.56 5.95
C ASP A 12 2.78 -4.63 4.77
N VAL A 13 1.89 -5.08 3.89
CA VAL A 13 1.33 -4.25 2.79
C VAL A 13 0.47 -3.11 3.37
N LYS A 14 -0.37 -3.41 4.36
CA LYS A 14 -1.22 -2.42 5.01
C LYS A 14 -0.40 -1.34 5.72
N GLU A 15 0.64 -1.72 6.46
CA GLU A 15 1.56 -0.78 7.12
C GLU A 15 2.33 0.08 6.12
N THR A 16 2.72 -0.52 4.99
CA THR A 16 3.36 0.20 3.88
C THR A 16 2.43 1.26 3.29
N LEU A 17 1.18 0.90 2.99
CA LEU A 17 0.18 1.84 2.48
C LEU A 17 -0.14 2.96 3.47
N ALA A 18 -0.21 2.66 4.77
CA ALA A 18 -0.40 3.67 5.81
C ALA A 18 0.78 4.66 5.87
N THR A 19 2.02 4.15 5.77
CA THR A 19 3.22 4.99 5.71
C THR A 19 3.21 5.92 4.49
N VAL A 20 2.85 5.37 3.33
CA VAL A 20 2.70 6.12 2.08
C VAL A 20 1.62 7.19 2.19
N TYR A 21 0.48 6.83 2.78
CA TYR A 21 -0.63 7.76 3.02
C TYR A 21 -0.19 8.96 3.86
N ASN A 22 0.44 8.71 5.01
CA ASN A 22 0.94 9.77 5.89
C ASN A 22 1.99 10.65 5.18
N ALA A 23 2.93 10.03 4.45
CA ALA A 23 3.95 10.76 3.71
C ALA A 23 3.37 11.68 2.61
N LEU A 24 2.23 11.29 2.03
CA LEU A 24 1.50 12.08 1.05
C LEU A 24 0.75 13.25 1.71
N GLU A 25 0.09 13.02 2.85
CA GLU A 25 -0.58 14.07 3.63
C GLU A 25 0.40 15.12 4.14
N GLU A 26 1.54 14.69 4.69
CA GLU A 26 2.60 15.59 5.18
C GLU A 26 3.16 16.50 4.07
N LYS A 27 3.13 16.03 2.82
CA LYS A 27 3.54 16.81 1.64
C LYS A 27 2.42 17.67 1.04
N GLY A 28 1.19 17.56 1.54
CA GLY A 28 0.03 18.28 1.03
C GLY A 28 -0.51 17.73 -0.30
N TYR A 29 -0.19 16.48 -0.64
CA TYR A 29 -0.80 15.80 -1.78
C TYR A 29 -2.10 15.10 -1.38
N ASN A 30 -2.99 14.84 -2.34
CA ASN A 30 -4.12 13.95 -2.12
C ASN A 30 -3.62 12.49 -2.11
N PRO A 31 -3.61 11.79 -0.95
CA PRO A 31 -2.97 10.48 -0.87
C PRO A 31 -3.65 9.44 -1.74
N ILE A 32 -4.98 9.45 -1.77
CA ILE A 32 -5.78 8.48 -2.54
C ILE A 32 -5.47 8.58 -4.03
N ASN A 33 -5.49 9.80 -4.59
CA ASN A 33 -5.21 10.00 -6.01
C ASN A 33 -3.79 9.57 -6.40
N GLN A 34 -2.81 9.79 -5.52
CA GLN A 34 -1.41 9.44 -5.78
C GLN A 34 -1.18 7.92 -5.67
N ILE A 35 -1.80 7.27 -4.69
CA ILE A 35 -1.76 5.80 -4.58
C ILE A 35 -2.44 5.16 -5.78
N VAL A 36 -3.62 5.63 -6.19
CA VAL A 36 -4.32 5.12 -7.39
C VAL A 36 -3.47 5.37 -8.66
N GLY A 37 -2.89 6.57 -8.79
CA GLY A 37 -1.99 6.90 -9.90
C GLY A 37 -0.78 5.97 -9.98
N TYR A 38 -0.16 5.66 -8.84
CA TYR A 38 0.93 4.70 -8.76
C TYR A 38 0.50 3.27 -9.15
N LEU A 39 -0.65 2.80 -8.65
CA LEU A 39 -1.13 1.44 -8.95
C LEU A 39 -1.46 1.25 -10.44
N LEU A 40 -2.03 2.27 -11.09
CA LEU A 40 -2.37 2.22 -12.51
C LEU A 40 -1.15 2.40 -13.44
N SER A 41 -0.28 3.37 -13.13
CA SER A 41 0.85 3.72 -14.01
C SER A 41 2.12 2.92 -13.72
N GLY A 42 2.34 2.53 -12.47
CA GLY A 42 3.60 2.02 -11.96
C GLY A 42 4.72 3.05 -11.83
N ASP A 43 4.43 4.34 -12.03
CA ASP A 43 5.43 5.38 -11.91
C ASP A 43 5.65 5.76 -10.43
N PRO A 44 6.84 5.53 -9.85
CA PRO A 44 7.13 5.92 -8.47
C PRO A 44 7.13 7.44 -8.25
N ALA A 45 7.08 8.27 -9.30
CA ALA A 45 6.97 9.72 -9.19
C ALA A 45 5.74 10.17 -8.38
N TYR A 46 4.65 9.40 -8.41
CA TYR A 46 3.43 9.66 -7.63
C TYR A 46 3.66 9.58 -6.12
N ILE A 47 4.67 8.84 -5.66
CA ILE A 47 4.95 8.62 -4.23
C ILE A 47 6.13 9.48 -3.79
N PRO A 48 6.01 10.30 -2.73
CA PRO A 48 7.11 11.12 -2.24
C PRO A 48 8.23 10.27 -1.64
N ARG A 49 9.44 10.82 -1.61
CA ARG A 49 10.61 10.18 -0.97
C ARG A 49 10.61 10.34 0.57
N LEU A 50 9.58 10.96 1.13
CA LEU A 50 9.45 11.19 2.57
C LEU A 50 9.24 9.86 3.29
N ASN A 51 9.88 9.70 4.45
CA ASN A 51 9.74 8.51 5.33
C ASN A 51 9.95 7.17 4.62
N ASP A 52 10.84 7.14 3.62
CA ASP A 52 11.14 5.96 2.79
C ASP A 52 9.92 5.36 2.05
N ALA A 53 8.78 6.08 2.00
CA ALA A 53 7.52 5.60 1.45
C ALA A 53 7.66 5.07 0.02
N ARG A 54 8.41 5.78 -0.82
CA ARG A 54 8.68 5.35 -2.20
C ARG A 54 9.42 4.02 -2.28
N ASN A 55 10.35 3.73 -1.38
CA ASN A 55 11.08 2.46 -1.40
C ASN A 55 10.23 1.34 -0.80
N LEU A 56 9.49 1.62 0.27
CA LEU A 56 8.59 0.67 0.91
C LEU A 56 7.54 0.13 -0.08
N ILE A 57 6.85 1.01 -0.81
CA ILE A 57 5.82 0.58 -1.75
C ILE A 57 6.37 -0.15 -2.99
N ARG A 58 7.65 0.04 -3.31
CA ARG A 58 8.33 -0.65 -4.42
C ARG A 58 8.82 -2.06 -4.04
N LYS A 59 8.75 -2.44 -2.76
CA LYS A 59 9.07 -3.81 -2.31
C LYS A 59 8.00 -4.82 -2.73
N TYR A 60 6.80 -4.34 -3.05
CA TYR A 60 5.66 -5.15 -3.43
C TYR A 60 5.35 -4.95 -4.91
N GLU A 61 4.93 -6.01 -5.58
CA GLU A 61 4.34 -5.88 -6.90
C GLU A 61 2.96 -5.21 -6.81
N ARG A 62 2.54 -4.54 -7.88
CA ARG A 62 1.32 -3.71 -7.86
C ARG A 62 0.06 -4.56 -7.76
N ASP A 63 0.07 -5.70 -8.43
CA ASP A 63 -0.96 -6.71 -8.36
C ASP A 63 -1.09 -7.28 -6.94
N GLU A 64 0.01 -7.49 -6.20
CA GLU A 64 -0.05 -7.88 -4.78
C GLU A 64 -0.80 -6.82 -3.94
N ILE A 65 -0.49 -5.54 -4.15
CA ILE A 65 -1.15 -4.45 -3.43
C ILE A 65 -2.64 -4.37 -3.81
N ILE A 66 -2.97 -4.49 -5.09
CA ILE A 66 -4.36 -4.46 -5.57
C ILE A 66 -5.13 -5.67 -5.04
N GLU A 67 -4.55 -6.86 -5.09
CA GLU A 67 -5.15 -8.08 -4.56
C GLU A 67 -5.47 -7.91 -3.08
N GLU A 68 -4.53 -7.38 -2.29
CA GLU A 68 -4.74 -7.16 -0.86
C GLU A 68 -5.80 -6.09 -0.58
N LEU A 69 -5.85 -5.02 -1.39
CA LEU A 69 -6.90 -4.00 -1.30
C LEU A 69 -8.29 -4.60 -1.61
N VAL A 70 -8.39 -5.43 -2.65
CA VAL A 70 -9.63 -6.10 -3.04
C VAL A 70 -10.05 -7.11 -1.96
N ARG A 71 -9.10 -7.92 -1.46
CA ARG A 71 -9.32 -8.82 -0.32
C ARG A 71 -9.84 -8.03 0.86
N SER A 72 -9.12 -7.03 1.35
CA SER A 72 -9.53 -6.23 2.51
C SER A 72 -10.87 -5.50 2.32
N TYR A 73 -11.23 -5.12 1.09
CA TYR A 73 -12.51 -4.48 0.79
C TYR A 73 -13.66 -5.49 0.85
N LEU A 74 -13.44 -6.72 0.38
CA LEU A 74 -14.40 -7.82 0.38
C LEU A 74 -14.42 -8.61 1.70
N ASP A 75 -13.37 -8.52 2.52
CA ASP A 75 -13.20 -9.19 3.82
C ASP A 75 -14.09 -8.59 4.94
N LYS A 76 -15.14 -7.86 4.57
CA LYS A 76 -16.17 -7.38 5.48
C LYS A 76 -17.54 -7.84 4.99
N GLU A 77 -17.98 -9.00 5.48
CA GLU A 77 -19.22 -9.19 6.25
C GLU A 77 -19.28 -10.61 6.84
N GLU A 78 -18.54 -10.86 7.93
CA GLU A 78 -19.04 -11.72 9.01
C GLU A 78 -18.78 -11.01 10.34
N LYS A 79 -19.73 -10.16 10.73
CA LYS A 79 -19.92 -9.69 12.09
C LYS A 79 -21.36 -9.94 12.49
#